data_AF-A0A5E4JBH1-F1
#
_entry.id   AF-A0A5E4JBH1-F1
#
_cell.length_a   1.000
_cell.length_b   1.000
_cell.length_c   1.000
_cell.angle_alpha   90.00
_cell.angle_beta   90.00
_cell.angle_gamma   90.00
#
_symmetry.space_group_name_H-M   'P 1'
#
loop_
_entity.id
_entity.type
_entity.pdbx_description
1 polymer ?
#
loop_
_entity_poly.entity_id
_entity_poly.type
_entity_poly.pdbx_seq_one_letter_code
_entity_poly.pdbx_strand_id
1 'polypeptide(L)'
;MVLNLLKQVFNYSSNSPEVVCALSPKNHHLILDYLPRGEGLSIIRLDNHSDDSKPCGMSCFAFPCSMYMNDVFSKYAYSNVYWISKNTEFVLSDYKKKTSFKTLNDILSETMNATEERVVLDVDPDIVFDYPTTFSKGSMTNEELKYTVNYILKNKDVQLIFFAAPKEFAQKMLGKKYKSLVETS
;
A
#
# COMPACT_ATOMS: atom_id res chain seq x y z
N MET A 1 19.68 16.85 19.79
CA MET A 1 20.56 16.91 18.61
C MET A 1 19.64 17.03 17.40
N VAL A 2 19.79 18.14 16.68
CA VAL A 2 18.87 18.62 15.63
C VAL A 2 18.95 17.70 14.40
N LEU A 3 17.83 17.13 13.96
CA LEU A 3 17.70 16.62 12.61
C LEU A 3 16.48 17.30 11.96
N ASN A 4 16.78 18.38 11.27
CA ASN A 4 15.98 18.88 10.16
C ASN A 4 15.83 17.75 9.14
N LEU A 5 14.78 16.92 9.25
CA LEU A 5 14.31 16.18 8.09
C LEU A 5 13.53 17.16 7.23
N LEU A 6 14.21 17.63 6.18
CA LEU A 6 13.60 18.15 4.97
C LEU A 6 12.40 17.25 4.63
N LYS A 7 11.18 17.76 4.82
CA LYS A 7 10.00 17.18 4.16
C LYS A 7 10.27 17.30 2.67
N GLN A 8 10.75 16.23 2.04
CA GLN A 8 10.90 16.19 0.60
C GLN A 8 9.49 16.37 0.02
N VAL A 9 9.25 17.54 -0.56
CA VAL A 9 8.07 17.78 -1.38
C VAL A 9 8.36 17.05 -2.68
N PHE A 10 7.91 15.81 -2.78
CA PHE A 10 8.00 15.05 -4.01
C PHE A 10 7.04 15.69 -5.04
N ASN A 11 7.61 16.41 -6.01
CA ASN A 11 6.89 16.81 -7.21
C ASN A 11 6.76 15.59 -8.13
N TYR A 12 5.69 14.83 -7.95
CA TYR A 12 5.34 13.71 -8.83
C TYR A 12 4.88 14.26 -10.19
N SER A 13 5.81 14.35 -11.15
CA SER A 13 5.53 14.71 -12.55
C SER A 13 6.18 13.71 -13.53
N SER A 14 6.39 12.47 -13.09
CA SER A 14 7.18 11.45 -13.78
C SER A 14 6.27 10.45 -14.48
N ASN A 15 6.56 10.10 -15.74
CA ASN A 15 5.90 9.02 -16.52
C ASN A 15 6.15 7.60 -15.96
N SER A 16 6.65 7.49 -14.73
CA SER A 16 6.93 6.21 -14.06
C SER A 16 6.82 6.41 -12.55
N PRO A 17 6.16 5.49 -11.83
CA PRO A 17 6.02 5.59 -10.38
C PRO A 17 7.39 5.55 -9.70
N GLU A 18 7.51 6.30 -8.61
CA GLU A 18 8.57 6.05 -7.63
C GLU A 18 8.30 4.71 -6.93
N VAL A 19 9.33 3.88 -6.74
CA VAL A 19 9.20 2.62 -6.00
C VAL A 19 10.06 2.69 -4.74
N VAL A 20 9.41 2.51 -3.60
CA VAL A 20 10.05 2.52 -2.28
C VAL A 20 9.88 1.14 -1.65
N CYS A 21 10.95 0.64 -1.06
CA CYS A 21 10.97 -0.64 -0.38
C CYS A 21 11.40 -0.45 1.08
N ALA A 22 10.64 -1.02 1.99
CA ALA A 22 11.03 -1.15 3.39
C ALA A 22 11.72 -2.51 3.62
N LEU A 23 12.73 -2.57 4.48
CA LEU A 23 13.44 -3.82 4.76
C LEU A 23 12.56 -4.92 5.39
N SER A 24 11.39 -4.57 5.94
CA SER A 24 10.53 -5.49 6.69
C SER A 24 9.06 -5.04 6.68
N PRO A 25 8.11 -5.99 6.78
CA PRO A 25 6.68 -5.66 6.99
C PRO A 25 6.43 -4.79 8.22
N LYS A 26 7.27 -4.92 9.26
CA LYS A 26 7.18 -4.08 10.48
C LYS A 26 7.37 -2.57 10.20
N ASN A 27 8.00 -2.25 9.08
CA ASN A 27 8.30 -0.88 8.66
C ASN A 27 7.25 -0.32 7.71
N HIS A 28 6.06 -0.92 7.64
CA HIS A 28 5.00 -0.47 6.74
C HIS A 28 4.61 1.01 6.95
N HIS A 29 4.62 1.45 8.20
CA HIS A 29 4.34 2.83 8.58
C HIS A 29 5.27 3.87 7.94
N LEU A 30 6.45 3.48 7.43
CA LEU A 30 7.38 4.40 6.77
C LEU A 30 6.81 5.01 5.49
N ILE A 31 5.76 4.43 4.90
CA ILE A 31 5.07 5.03 3.75
C ILE A 31 4.64 6.49 4.02
N LEU A 32 4.30 6.83 5.27
CA LEU A 32 3.87 8.17 5.67
C LEU A 32 4.87 9.28 5.31
N ASP A 33 6.16 8.94 5.26
CA ASP A 33 7.24 9.87 4.92
C ASP A 33 7.33 10.15 3.41
N TYR A 34 6.73 9.28 2.59
CA TYR A 34 6.75 9.33 1.13
C TYR A 34 5.41 9.74 0.52
N LEU A 35 4.33 9.75 1.30
CA LEU A 35 2.99 10.02 0.80
C LEU A 35 2.91 11.40 0.09
N PRO A 36 2.55 11.43 -1.21
CA PRO A 36 2.31 12.68 -1.92
C PRO A 36 1.23 13.52 -1.22
N ARG A 37 1.45 14.83 -1.16
CA ARG A 37 0.40 15.78 -0.79
C ARG A 37 -0.34 16.24 -2.05
N GLY A 38 -1.67 16.15 -2.06
CA GLY A 38 -2.48 16.70 -3.14
C GLY A 38 -3.92 16.21 -3.09
N GLU A 39 -4.83 17.03 -3.59
CA GLU A 39 -6.23 16.64 -3.84
C GLU A 39 -6.32 15.68 -5.04
N GLY A 40 -7.36 14.86 -5.10
CA GLY A 40 -7.62 13.97 -6.23
C GLY A 40 -6.69 12.75 -6.31
N LEU A 41 -6.26 12.25 -5.16
CA LEU A 41 -5.37 11.10 -5.03
C LEU A 41 -6.07 10.01 -4.20
N SER A 42 -6.07 8.77 -4.71
CA SER A 42 -6.52 7.61 -3.94
C SER A 42 -5.35 6.76 -3.46
N ILE A 43 -5.53 6.06 -2.33
CA ILE A 43 -4.62 4.98 -1.92
C ILE A 43 -5.30 3.65 -2.21
N ILE A 44 -4.59 2.78 -2.92
CA ILE A 44 -4.94 1.37 -3.07
C ILE A 44 -3.96 0.56 -2.23
N ARG A 45 -4.47 -0.03 -1.15
CA ARG A 45 -3.70 -0.91 -0.27
C ARG A 45 -3.95 -2.37 -0.63
N LEU A 46 -2.89 -3.14 -0.76
CA LEU A 46 -2.89 -4.60 -0.88
C LEU A 46 -2.37 -5.16 0.43
N ASP A 47 -3.27 -5.55 1.32
CA ASP A 47 -2.95 -6.09 2.64
C ASP A 47 -4.08 -7.00 3.11
N ASN A 48 -3.74 -8.00 3.93
CA ASN A 48 -4.72 -8.79 4.66
C ASN A 48 -5.30 -8.05 5.88
N HIS A 49 -4.60 -7.03 6.38
CA HIS A 49 -4.97 -6.22 7.53
C HIS A 49 -5.46 -4.82 7.12
N SER A 50 -6.20 -4.16 8.00
CA SER A 50 -6.68 -2.79 7.79
C SER A 50 -5.72 -1.73 8.34
N ASP A 51 -4.79 -2.11 9.22
CA ASP A 51 -3.81 -1.24 9.89
C ASP A 51 -4.37 0.07 10.46
N ASP A 52 -5.63 0.01 10.89
CA ASP A 52 -6.43 1.09 11.48
C ASP A 52 -6.70 0.85 12.96
N SER A 53 -5.91 0.00 13.62
CA SER A 53 -6.10 -0.33 15.03
C SER A 53 -6.11 0.93 15.89
N LYS A 54 -7.01 1.03 16.86
CA LYS A 54 -7.03 2.17 17.78
C LYS A 54 -5.86 2.07 18.77
N PRO A 55 -5.29 3.20 19.21
CA PRO A 55 -4.28 3.19 20.26
C PRO A 55 -4.80 2.50 21.51
N CYS A 56 -4.07 1.48 21.99
CA CYS A 56 -4.35 0.86 23.28
C CYS A 56 -3.89 1.80 24.40
N GLY A 57 -4.81 2.63 24.91
CA GLY A 57 -4.57 3.50 26.06
C GLY A 57 -3.93 4.86 25.74
N MET A 58 -4.04 5.78 26.70
CA MET A 58 -3.77 7.22 26.56
C MET A 58 -2.27 7.58 26.42
N SER A 59 -1.37 6.60 26.38
CA SER A 59 0.08 6.80 26.57
C SER A 59 0.99 5.87 25.76
N CYS A 60 0.50 5.27 24.67
CA CYS A 60 1.39 4.53 23.78
C CYS A 60 2.25 5.49 22.94
N PHE A 61 3.55 5.58 23.27
CA PHE A 61 4.58 6.28 22.48
C PHE A 61 5.13 5.43 21.32
N ALA A 62 4.62 4.22 21.14
CA ALA A 62 4.95 3.36 20.00
C ALA A 62 3.95 3.61 18.87
N PHE A 63 4.46 3.77 17.64
CA PHE A 63 3.68 3.79 16.41
C PHE A 63 3.77 2.40 15.75
N PRO A 64 2.98 1.41 16.20
CA PRO A 64 3.01 0.09 15.56
C PRO A 64 2.49 0.21 14.12
N CYS A 65 3.00 -0.66 13.23
CA CYS A 65 2.56 -0.73 11.84
C CYS A 65 1.03 -0.91 11.73
N SER A 66 0.40 -1.62 12.68
CA SER A 66 -1.05 -1.85 12.70
C SER A 66 -1.93 -0.61 12.90
N MET A 67 -1.37 0.60 12.96
CA MET A 67 -2.09 1.83 13.28
C MET A 67 -1.93 2.96 12.28
N TYR A 68 -0.98 2.89 11.35
CA TYR A 68 -0.60 4.08 10.57
C TYR A 68 -1.71 4.55 9.63
N MET A 69 -2.68 3.70 9.29
CA MET A 69 -3.81 4.12 8.47
C MET A 69 -4.68 5.17 9.19
N ASN A 70 -4.69 5.19 10.54
CA ASN A 70 -5.30 6.30 11.28
C ASN A 70 -4.61 7.65 11.00
N ASP A 71 -3.29 7.65 10.81
CA ASP A 71 -2.55 8.85 10.43
C ASP A 71 -2.82 9.24 8.98
N VAL A 72 -2.90 8.27 8.07
CA VAL A 72 -3.32 8.50 6.67
C VAL A 72 -4.69 9.20 6.64
N PHE A 73 -5.67 8.66 7.36
CA PHE A 73 -7.03 9.19 7.36
C PHE A 73 -7.16 10.55 8.04
N SER A 74 -6.38 10.83 9.08
CA SER A 74 -6.52 12.05 9.88
C SER A 74 -5.67 13.22 9.38
N LYS A 75 -4.52 12.96 8.75
CA LYS A 75 -3.52 13.98 8.43
C LYS A 75 -3.37 14.26 6.94
N TYR A 76 -3.77 13.33 6.07
CA TYR A 76 -3.55 13.45 4.64
C TYR A 76 -4.89 13.57 3.91
N ALA A 77 -5.00 14.58 3.05
CA ALA A 77 -6.22 14.89 2.29
C ALA A 77 -6.43 13.94 1.10
N TYR A 78 -6.42 12.64 1.34
CA TYR A 78 -6.74 11.64 0.31
C TYR A 78 -8.25 11.63 0.05
N SER A 79 -8.63 11.59 -1.24
CA SER A 79 -10.03 11.54 -1.62
C SER A 79 -10.67 10.24 -1.15
N ASN A 80 -9.99 9.11 -1.36
CA ASN A 80 -10.46 7.79 -0.98
C ASN A 80 -9.29 6.84 -0.67
N VAL A 81 -9.50 5.93 0.29
CA VAL A 81 -8.56 4.85 0.60
C VAL A 81 -9.30 3.54 0.51
N TYR A 82 -8.80 2.64 -0.34
CA TYR A 82 -9.36 1.33 -0.58
C TYR A 82 -8.35 0.26 -0.20
N TRP A 83 -8.83 -0.82 0.41
CA TRP A 83 -8.02 -1.98 0.72
C TRP A 83 -8.56 -3.23 0.06
N ILE A 84 -7.65 -3.95 -0.60
CA ILE A 84 -7.89 -5.25 -1.18
C ILE A 84 -7.26 -6.29 -0.26
N SER A 85 -8.07 -7.22 0.23
CA SER A 85 -7.63 -8.38 1.00
C SER A 85 -8.15 -9.66 0.35
N LYS A 86 -7.53 -10.80 0.68
CA LYS A 86 -7.98 -12.11 0.19
C LYS A 86 -7.82 -13.17 1.27
N ASN A 87 -8.95 -13.80 1.60
CA ASN A 87 -9.02 -15.05 2.33
C ASN A 87 -9.63 -16.12 1.40
N THR A 88 -10.85 -16.59 1.67
CA THR A 88 -11.60 -17.46 0.76
C THR A 88 -12.08 -16.72 -0.49
N GLU A 89 -12.45 -15.45 -0.32
CA GLU A 89 -12.90 -14.54 -1.39
C GLU A 89 -11.99 -13.31 -1.41
N PHE A 90 -12.00 -12.60 -2.54
CA PHE A 90 -11.44 -11.27 -2.63
C PHE A 90 -12.36 -10.29 -1.94
N VAL A 91 -11.80 -9.32 -1.22
CA VAL A 91 -12.60 -8.32 -0.56
C VAL A 91 -12.02 -6.94 -0.81
N LEU A 92 -12.85 -6.06 -1.39
CA LEU A 92 -12.60 -4.64 -1.43
C LEU A 92 -13.32 -4.00 -0.25
N SER A 93 -12.63 -3.15 0.47
CA SER A 93 -13.31 -2.32 1.43
C SER A 93 -12.77 -0.90 1.48
N ASP A 94 -13.62 -0.03 2.01
CA ASP A 94 -13.38 1.37 2.34
C ASP A 94 -13.92 1.62 3.76
N TYR A 95 -13.71 2.80 4.32
CA TYR A 95 -14.10 3.13 5.70
C TYR A 95 -15.58 2.81 6.04
N LYS A 96 -16.46 2.82 5.04
CA LYS A 96 -17.92 2.64 5.21
C LYS A 96 -18.39 1.26 4.78
N LYS A 97 -17.76 0.64 3.78
CA LYS A 97 -18.28 -0.54 3.10
C LYS A 97 -17.23 -1.65 2.97
N LYS A 98 -17.72 -2.88 3.01
CA LYS A 98 -16.98 -4.08 2.64
C LYS A 98 -17.76 -4.90 1.64
N THR A 99 -17.11 -5.30 0.55
CA THR A 99 -17.74 -6.03 -0.55
C THR A 99 -16.85 -7.18 -1.00
N SER A 100 -17.42 -8.38 -0.98
CA SER A 100 -16.73 -9.60 -1.41
C SER A 100 -16.92 -9.87 -2.90
N PHE A 101 -15.89 -10.42 -3.52
CA PHE A 101 -15.81 -10.79 -4.92
C PHE A 101 -15.22 -12.19 -5.06
N LYS A 102 -15.77 -12.99 -5.98
CA LYS A 102 -15.30 -14.36 -6.20
C LYS A 102 -14.07 -14.43 -7.09
N THR A 103 -13.86 -13.44 -7.95
CA THR A 103 -12.77 -13.44 -8.91
C THR A 103 -11.89 -12.21 -8.74
N LEU A 104 -10.61 -12.37 -9.10
CA LEU A 104 -9.65 -11.27 -9.09
C LEU A 104 -10.04 -10.15 -10.07
N ASN A 105 -10.61 -10.50 -11.22
CA ASN A 105 -10.99 -9.52 -12.24
C ASN A 105 -12.14 -8.62 -11.77
N ASP A 106 -13.12 -9.17 -11.06
CA ASP A 106 -14.26 -8.40 -10.58
C ASP A 106 -13.83 -7.36 -9.54
N ILE A 107 -12.98 -7.75 -8.58
CA ILE A 107 -12.47 -6.82 -7.58
C ILE A 107 -11.58 -5.74 -8.21
N LEU A 108 -10.74 -6.09 -9.20
CA LEU A 108 -9.90 -5.11 -9.87
C LEU A 108 -10.74 -4.10 -10.65
N SER A 109 -11.77 -4.57 -11.36
CA SER A 109 -12.71 -3.71 -12.08
C SER A 109 -13.40 -2.72 -11.13
N GLU A 110 -13.96 -3.20 -10.02
CA GLU A 110 -14.57 -2.34 -9.01
C GLU A 110 -13.55 -1.34 -8.44
N THR A 111 -12.33 -1.80 -8.14
CA THR A 111 -11.28 -0.93 -7.58
C THR A 111 -10.93 0.20 -8.54
N MET A 112 -10.79 -0.08 -9.85
CA MET A 112 -10.49 0.96 -10.85
C MET A 112 -11.61 1.97 -10.99
N ASN A 113 -12.87 1.55 -10.87
CA ASN A 113 -14.02 2.44 -10.93
C ASN A 113 -14.19 3.28 -9.66
N ALA A 114 -13.82 2.74 -8.50
CA ALA A 114 -13.99 3.40 -7.20
C ALA A 114 -12.87 4.41 -6.88
N THR A 115 -11.70 4.25 -7.49
CA THR A 115 -10.52 5.07 -7.23
C THR A 115 -10.37 6.22 -8.23
N GLU A 116 -9.75 7.30 -7.78
CA GLU A 116 -9.31 8.41 -8.64
C GLU A 116 -8.33 7.92 -9.72
N GLU A 117 -8.07 8.75 -10.73
CA GLU A 117 -7.08 8.42 -11.78
C GLU A 117 -5.66 8.31 -11.23
N ARG A 118 -5.31 9.22 -10.31
CA ARG A 118 -4.00 9.26 -9.67
C ARG A 118 -4.05 8.43 -8.39
N VAL A 119 -3.10 7.51 -8.24
CA VAL A 119 -3.09 6.60 -7.08
C VAL A 119 -1.71 6.43 -6.45
N VAL A 120 -1.71 6.12 -5.16
CA VAL A 120 -0.59 5.49 -4.44
C VAL A 120 -0.93 4.02 -4.28
N LEU A 121 0.01 3.15 -4.65
CA LEU A 121 -0.10 1.71 -4.45
C LEU A 121 0.74 1.31 -3.24
N ASP A 122 0.08 0.73 -2.26
CA ASP A 122 0.69 0.33 -1.00
C ASP A 122 0.58 -1.19 -0.82
N VAL A 123 1.68 -1.88 -0.62
CA VAL A 123 1.74 -3.35 -0.66
C VAL A 123 2.38 -3.89 0.62
N ASP A 124 1.56 -4.51 1.47
CA ASP A 124 2.04 -5.42 2.51
C ASP A 124 2.32 -6.79 1.87
N PRO A 125 3.55 -7.32 1.95
CA PRO A 125 3.83 -8.64 1.40
C PRO A 125 3.08 -9.79 2.09
N ASP A 126 2.56 -9.59 3.31
CA ASP A 126 1.85 -10.63 4.05
C ASP A 126 0.48 -11.00 3.45
N ILE A 127 -0.03 -10.23 2.47
CA ILE A 127 -1.17 -10.61 1.63
C ILE A 127 -0.93 -11.92 0.87
N VAL A 128 0.35 -12.29 0.66
CA VAL A 128 0.76 -13.51 -0.03
C VAL A 128 0.93 -14.68 0.95
N PHE A 129 0.33 -15.83 0.64
CA PHE A 129 0.28 -16.98 1.54
C PHE A 129 1.64 -17.58 1.91
N ASP A 130 2.64 -17.47 1.03
CA ASP A 130 3.98 -18.04 1.20
C ASP A 130 5.02 -17.02 1.67
N TYR A 131 4.62 -15.77 1.94
CA TYR A 131 5.55 -14.77 2.46
C TYR A 131 5.92 -15.09 3.93
N PRO A 132 7.22 -14.99 4.30
CA PRO A 132 7.66 -15.27 5.66
C PRO A 132 7.23 -14.16 6.63
N THR A 133 6.15 -14.39 7.36
CA THR A 133 5.59 -13.49 8.39
C THR A 133 5.23 -14.25 9.66
N THR A 134 5.16 -13.54 10.79
CA THR A 134 4.95 -14.11 12.13
C THR A 134 3.51 -14.00 12.65
N PHE A 135 2.63 -13.21 12.02
CA PHE A 135 1.35 -12.81 12.63
C PHE A 135 0.12 -13.38 11.93
N SER A 136 -0.02 -13.15 10.63
CA SER A 136 -1.09 -13.75 9.83
C SER A 136 -0.63 -13.86 8.38
N LYS A 137 -1.21 -14.81 7.65
CA LYS A 137 -0.92 -15.03 6.23
C LYS A 137 -2.18 -14.72 5.43
N GLY A 138 -2.06 -13.84 4.44
CA GLY A 138 -3.06 -13.69 3.41
C GLY A 138 -3.14 -14.93 2.51
N SER A 139 -4.06 -14.89 1.56
CA SER A 139 -4.36 -16.04 0.69
C SER A 139 -4.09 -15.77 -0.80
N MET A 140 -3.44 -14.65 -1.15
CA MET A 140 -3.02 -14.40 -2.53
C MET A 140 -1.81 -15.27 -2.87
N THR A 141 -1.77 -15.78 -4.08
CA THR A 141 -0.54 -16.32 -4.69
C THR A 141 0.34 -15.16 -5.17
N ASN A 142 1.65 -15.44 -5.34
CA ASN A 142 2.57 -14.47 -5.94
C ASN A 142 2.12 -14.02 -7.35
N GLU A 143 1.53 -14.92 -8.14
CA GLU A 143 1.06 -14.57 -9.49
C GLU A 143 -0.19 -13.70 -9.45
N GLU A 144 -1.11 -13.92 -8.50
CA GLU A 144 -2.25 -13.02 -8.29
C GLU A 144 -1.78 -11.62 -7.87
N LEU A 145 -0.86 -11.51 -6.91
CA LEU A 145 -0.34 -10.20 -6.48
C LEU A 145 0.38 -9.49 -7.63
N LYS A 146 1.25 -10.21 -8.35
CA LYS A 146 1.93 -9.68 -9.53
C LYS A 146 0.94 -9.21 -10.59
N TYR A 147 -0.10 -9.99 -10.87
CA TYR A 147 -1.15 -9.60 -11.80
C TYR A 147 -1.86 -8.33 -11.33
N THR A 148 -2.27 -8.25 -10.07
CA THR A 148 -2.90 -7.07 -9.46
C THR A 148 -2.06 -5.82 -9.61
N VAL A 149 -0.78 -5.88 -9.21
CA VAL A 149 0.14 -4.73 -9.29
C VAL A 149 0.28 -4.25 -10.73
N ASN A 150 0.50 -5.16 -11.68
CA ASN A 150 0.64 -4.79 -13.09
C ASN A 150 -0.68 -4.29 -13.71
N TYR A 151 -1.83 -4.82 -13.25
CA TYR A 151 -3.14 -4.36 -13.69
C TYR A 151 -3.38 -2.91 -13.25
N ILE A 152 -3.10 -2.58 -11.99
CA ILE A 152 -3.24 -1.21 -11.46
C ILE A 152 -2.32 -0.26 -12.25
N LEU A 153 -1.05 -0.63 -12.43
CA LEU A 153 -0.06 0.17 -13.17
C LEU A 153 -0.44 0.44 -14.62
N LYS A 154 -1.23 -0.43 -15.24
CA LYS A 154 -1.70 -0.26 -16.62
C LYS A 154 -2.91 0.67 -16.72
N ASN A 155 -3.71 0.78 -15.66
CA ASN A 155 -5.02 1.42 -15.69
C ASN A 155 -5.11 2.71 -14.86
N LYS A 156 -4.05 3.07 -14.14
CA LYS A 156 -3.99 4.26 -13.27
C LYS A 156 -2.66 4.98 -13.38
N ASP A 157 -2.69 6.28 -13.13
CA ASP A 157 -1.50 7.11 -12.96
C ASP A 157 -0.90 6.89 -11.55
N VAL A 158 -0.14 5.81 -11.40
CA VAL A 158 0.49 5.45 -10.11
C VAL A 158 1.66 6.40 -9.85
N GLN A 159 1.56 7.19 -8.78
CA GLN A 159 2.59 8.16 -8.39
C GLN A 159 3.72 7.51 -7.56
N LEU A 160 3.33 6.61 -6.66
CA LEU A 160 4.19 5.92 -5.71
C LEU A 160 3.74 4.46 -5.59
N ILE A 161 4.70 3.55 -5.58
CA ILE A 161 4.52 2.17 -5.11
C ILE A 161 5.37 1.98 -3.86
N PHE A 162 4.73 1.65 -2.74
CA PHE A 162 5.42 1.30 -1.51
C PHE A 162 5.29 -0.19 -1.26
N PHE A 163 6.41 -0.88 -1.10
CA PHE A 163 6.45 -2.27 -0.64
C PHE A 163 6.98 -2.30 0.79
N ALA A 164 6.21 -2.85 1.73
CA ALA A 164 6.69 -3.17 3.08
C ALA A 164 7.58 -4.43 3.08
N ALA A 165 8.47 -4.56 2.09
CA ALA A 165 9.26 -5.74 1.81
C ALA A 165 10.60 -5.38 1.15
N PRO A 166 11.64 -6.23 1.30
CA PRO A 166 12.91 -6.05 0.62
C PRO A 166 12.77 -5.89 -0.90
N LYS A 167 13.75 -5.21 -1.52
CA LYS A 167 13.74 -4.91 -2.96
C LYS A 167 13.56 -6.15 -3.85
N GLU A 168 14.02 -7.32 -3.42
CA GLU A 168 13.91 -8.57 -4.15
C GLU A 168 12.44 -8.96 -4.34
N PHE A 169 11.59 -8.69 -3.33
CA PHE A 169 10.15 -8.91 -3.42
C PHE A 169 9.51 -7.95 -4.42
N ALA A 170 9.85 -6.66 -4.36
CA ALA A 170 9.38 -5.66 -5.32
C ALA A 170 9.78 -6.01 -6.76
N GLN A 171 11.03 -6.44 -6.98
CA GLN A 171 11.52 -6.90 -8.28
C GLN A 171 10.76 -8.13 -8.80
N LYS A 172 10.36 -9.04 -7.91
CA LYS A 172 9.52 -10.20 -8.27
C LYS A 172 8.13 -9.77 -8.75
N MET A 173 7.51 -8.78 -8.09
CA MET A 173 6.17 -8.27 -8.43
C MET A 173 6.16 -7.36 -9.67
N LEU A 174 7.19 -6.54 -9.83
CA LEU A 174 7.27 -5.54 -10.91
C LEU A 174 8.02 -6.05 -12.16
N GLY A 175 8.83 -7.09 -12.02
CA GLY A 175 9.77 -7.53 -13.06
C GLY A 175 10.99 -6.61 -13.18
N LYS A 176 11.92 -6.97 -14.08
CA LYS A 176 13.26 -6.35 -14.21
C LYS A 176 13.30 -4.89 -14.72
N LYS A 177 12.15 -4.23 -14.91
CA LYS A 177 12.05 -2.97 -15.68
C LYS A 177 12.09 -1.67 -14.86
N TYR A 178 12.05 -1.73 -13.53
CA TYR A 178 11.95 -0.53 -12.69
C TYR A 178 13.32 -0.08 -12.18
N LYS A 179 13.68 1.18 -12.47
CA LYS A 179 15.03 1.74 -12.25
C LYS A 179 15.20 2.51 -10.94
N SER A 180 14.14 2.88 -10.24
CA SER A 180 14.23 3.58 -8.95
C SER A 180 13.67 2.68 -7.85
N LEU A 181 14.54 2.13 -7.01
CA LEU A 181 14.21 1.42 -5.78
C LEU A 181 14.96 2.14 -4.66
N VAL A 182 14.22 2.79 -3.77
CA VAL A 182 14.79 3.39 -2.55
C VAL A 182 14.62 2.39 -1.42
N GLU A 183 15.72 1.97 -0.81
CA GLU A 183 15.73 1.05 0.33
C GLU A 183 15.88 1.86 1.62
N THR A 184 14.91 1.73 2.53
CA THR A 184 14.90 2.47 3.80
C THR A 184 15.52 1.63 4.91
N SER A 185 16.47 2.22 5.65
CA SER A 185 17.21 1.58 6.75
C SER A 185 16.54 1.76 8.10
#